data_AF-A0A929YQL2-F1
#
_entry.id   AF-A0A929YQL2-F1
#
_cell.length_a   1.000
_cell.length_b   1.000
_cell.length_c   1.000
_cell.angle_alpha   90.00
_cell.angle_beta   90.00
_cell.angle_gamma   90.00
#
_symmetry.space_group_name_H-M   'P 1'
#
loop_
_entity.id
_entity.type
_entity.pdbx_description
1 polymer ?
#
loop_
_entity_poly.entity_id
_entity_poly.type
_entity_poly.pdbx_seq_one_letter_code
_entity_poly.pdbx_strand_id
1 'polypeptide(L)'
;MQEFNAKEVPYINIRSNDVLTAPIPYLRDSLGDKRMVCLSPHHGRSFVVGEQDGRYIESKGNGLSYTQYTHLYSGEFDDYTWEFLLEDDAIRDFEMGIEIHDLGIKTNIMQYVMKLENKICLTNGHVLSPILLQYSVECPYRICDAAYMPKEEIWKQVALWEKYNRKGYTQSYLVAAEVLVNNLRILHSNRVLHNAIHPQNYTWALELLDFEISCSPKHPYTLKEETHFVKELFPREIMQTYDVINHIASCLNETINHAKVEDLFSQNGFDIRNCTSIYEHQ
;
A
#
# COMPACT_ATOMS: atom_id res chain seq x y z
N MET A 1 -7.83 15.68 5.56
CA MET A 1 -7.71 14.97 6.84
C MET A 1 -9.00 15.09 7.63
N GLN A 2 -9.58 13.97 8.02
CA GLN A 2 -10.82 13.88 8.80
C GLN A 2 -10.58 12.96 10.00
N GLU A 3 -11.01 13.39 11.18
CA GLU A 3 -10.92 12.59 12.40
C GLU A 3 -12.21 11.80 12.64
N PHE A 4 -12.05 10.58 13.15
CA PHE A 4 -13.13 9.66 13.46
C PHE A 4 -13.02 9.17 14.91
N ASN A 5 -14.17 8.96 15.54
CA ASN A 5 -14.24 8.24 16.81
C ASN A 5 -14.07 6.74 16.56
N ALA A 6 -13.41 6.09 17.51
CA ALA A 6 -13.21 4.65 17.55
C ALA A 6 -13.30 4.13 18.99
N LYS A 7 -13.56 2.84 19.13
CA LYS A 7 -13.44 2.12 20.40
C LYS A 7 -12.31 1.11 20.32
N GLU A 8 -11.65 0.88 21.43
CA GLU A 8 -10.67 -0.19 21.59
C GLU A 8 -11.40 -1.51 21.90
N VAL A 9 -11.01 -2.59 21.23
CA VAL A 9 -11.72 -3.87 21.27
C VAL A 9 -10.77 -4.99 21.68
N PRO A 10 -11.21 -5.98 22.50
CA PRO A 10 -10.45 -7.20 22.73
C PRO A 10 -10.12 -7.93 21.43
N TYR A 11 -8.94 -8.54 21.35
CA TYR A 11 -8.44 -9.14 20.13
C TYR A 11 -7.56 -10.36 20.38
N ILE A 12 -7.41 -11.16 19.33
CA ILE A 12 -6.47 -12.27 19.24
C ILE A 12 -5.43 -11.92 18.16
N ASN A 13 -4.15 -12.05 18.48
CA ASN A 13 -3.08 -11.91 17.49
C ASN A 13 -3.02 -13.16 16.60
N ILE A 14 -3.20 -12.95 15.29
CA ILE A 14 -3.08 -13.98 14.26
C ILE A 14 -1.66 -14.02 13.68
N ARG A 15 -1.05 -12.84 13.50
CA ARG A 15 0.35 -12.64 13.13
C ARG A 15 0.92 -11.47 13.90
N SER A 16 2.22 -11.54 14.16
CA SER A 16 2.98 -10.48 14.81
C SER A 16 4.40 -10.48 14.28
N ASN A 17 4.95 -9.29 14.07
CA ASN A 17 6.37 -9.10 13.80
C ASN A 17 7.09 -8.71 15.10
N ASP A 18 8.42 -8.86 15.15
CA ASP A 18 9.23 -8.43 16.30
C ASP A 18 9.41 -6.90 16.27
N VAL A 19 8.40 -6.20 16.79
CA VAL A 19 8.33 -4.74 16.86
C VAL A 19 7.98 -4.28 18.27
N LEU A 20 8.46 -3.09 18.64
CA LEU A 20 8.23 -2.49 19.96
C LEU A 20 6.84 -1.86 20.10
N THR A 21 6.21 -1.50 18.98
CA THR A 21 4.89 -0.87 18.95
C THR A 21 3.84 -1.87 19.40
N ALA A 22 3.00 -1.51 20.36
CA ALA A 22 1.89 -2.36 20.79
C ALA A 22 0.78 -2.44 19.72
N PRO A 23 -0.03 -3.52 19.67
CA PRO A 23 -1.21 -3.57 18.82
C PRO A 23 -2.25 -2.51 19.22
N ILE A 24 -2.88 -1.87 18.24
CA ILE A 24 -3.87 -0.80 18.40
C ILE A 24 -5.22 -1.29 17.79
N PRO A 25 -6.04 -2.04 18.55
CA PRO A 25 -7.22 -2.73 18.04
C PRO A 25 -8.44 -1.80 17.98
N TYR A 26 -8.34 -0.70 17.22
CA TYR A 26 -9.39 0.31 17.13
C TYR A 26 -10.42 -0.05 16.08
N LEU A 27 -11.70 0.03 16.43
CA LEU A 27 -12.82 -0.14 15.50
C LEU A 27 -13.65 1.14 15.47
N ARG A 28 -14.01 1.62 14.28
CA ARG A 28 -14.81 2.83 14.10
C ARG A 28 -16.11 2.73 14.87
N ASP A 29 -16.37 3.72 15.72
CA ASP A 29 -17.56 3.78 16.56
C ASP A 29 -17.86 5.24 16.86
N SER A 30 -19.07 5.72 16.53
CA SER A 30 -19.43 7.13 16.71
C SER A 30 -19.45 7.58 18.18
N LEU A 31 -19.61 6.63 19.11
CA LEU A 31 -19.65 6.86 20.56
C LEU A 31 -18.33 6.50 21.24
N GLY A 32 -17.34 6.00 20.50
CA GLY A 32 -16.03 5.63 21.02
C GLY A 32 -15.21 6.85 21.49
N ASP A 33 -14.32 6.61 22.45
CA ASP A 33 -13.46 7.61 23.07
C ASP A 33 -12.04 7.69 22.49
N LYS A 34 -11.70 6.80 21.56
CA LYS A 34 -10.45 6.80 20.82
C LYS A 34 -10.58 7.63 19.55
N ARG A 35 -9.44 8.06 19.00
CA ARG A 35 -9.36 8.84 17.77
C ARG A 35 -8.53 8.11 16.75
N MET A 36 -9.00 8.14 15.51
CA MET A 36 -8.27 7.69 14.33
C MET A 36 -8.46 8.72 13.22
N VAL A 37 -7.52 8.78 12.29
CA VAL A 37 -7.45 9.83 11.28
C VAL A 37 -7.45 9.23 9.88
N CYS A 38 -8.36 9.70 9.04
CA CYS A 38 -8.33 9.44 7.61
C CYS A 38 -7.71 10.63 6.89
N LEU A 39 -6.67 10.39 6.10
CA LEU A 39 -5.97 11.46 5.38
C LEU A 39 -6.80 11.99 4.21
N SER A 40 -7.38 11.07 3.43
CA SER A 40 -8.24 11.35 2.29
C SER A 40 -9.22 10.19 2.04
N PRO A 41 -10.32 10.42 1.29
CA PRO A 41 -11.24 9.36 0.88
C PRO A 41 -10.58 8.18 0.14
N HIS A 42 -9.38 8.35 -0.44
CA HIS A 42 -8.67 7.29 -1.16
C HIS A 42 -8.17 6.16 -0.26
N HIS A 43 -8.07 6.40 1.05
CA HIS A 43 -7.62 5.38 2.02
C HIS A 43 -8.67 4.30 2.29
N GLY A 44 -9.92 4.58 1.93
CA GLY A 44 -11.00 3.61 1.92
C GLY A 44 -11.34 3.04 3.30
N ARG A 45 -10.65 1.95 3.67
CA ARG A 45 -10.77 1.21 4.93
C ARG A 45 -9.54 1.31 5.85
N SER A 46 -8.62 2.23 5.55
CA SER A 46 -7.38 2.45 6.30
C SER A 46 -7.39 3.78 7.06
N PHE A 47 -6.77 3.79 8.25
CA PHE A 47 -6.65 4.97 9.11
C PHE A 47 -5.30 5.00 9.81
N VAL A 48 -4.80 6.22 10.02
CA VAL A 48 -3.73 6.48 10.98
C VAL A 48 -4.33 6.37 12.39
N VAL A 49 -3.79 5.45 13.18
CA VAL A 49 -4.24 5.16 14.56
C VAL A 49 -3.22 5.59 15.61
N GLY A 50 -2.03 6.02 15.20
CA GLY A 50 -1.01 6.54 16.10
C GLY A 50 0.26 6.98 15.37
N GLU A 51 1.23 7.44 16.15
CA GLU A 51 2.58 7.76 15.69
C GLU A 51 3.58 7.26 16.74
N GLN A 52 4.65 6.62 16.30
CA GLN A 52 5.73 6.16 17.17
C GLN A 52 7.07 6.25 16.44
N ASP A 53 8.09 6.78 17.12
CA ASP A 53 9.46 6.88 16.61
C ASP A 53 9.56 7.56 15.23
N GLY A 54 8.71 8.57 14.99
CA GLY A 54 8.66 9.33 13.73
C GLY A 54 8.03 8.57 12.56
N ARG A 55 7.35 7.44 12.83
CA ARG A 55 6.56 6.69 11.85
C ARG A 55 5.08 6.74 12.22
N TYR A 56 4.23 6.81 11.22
CA TYR A 56 2.79 6.74 11.37
C TYR A 56 2.36 5.28 11.43
N ILE A 57 1.47 4.96 12.37
CA ILE A 57 0.88 3.63 12.51
C ILE A 57 -0.45 3.64 11.77
N GLU A 58 -0.54 2.84 10.73
CA GLU A 58 -1.72 2.64 9.90
C GLU A 58 -2.41 1.34 10.30
N SER A 59 -3.74 1.35 10.28
CA SER A 59 -4.57 0.16 10.46
C SER A 59 -5.61 0.08 9.34
N LYS A 60 -5.78 -1.11 8.77
CA LYS A 60 -6.72 -1.45 7.69
C LYS A 60 -7.79 -2.41 8.22
N GLY A 61 -9.07 -2.18 7.87
CA GLY A 61 -10.21 -2.99 8.31
C GLY A 61 -10.97 -2.42 9.51
N ASN A 62 -10.82 -1.11 9.77
CA ASN A 62 -11.37 -0.45 10.97
C ASN A 62 -12.76 0.16 10.76
N GLY A 63 -13.30 0.15 9.55
CA GLY A 63 -14.48 0.91 9.13
C GLY A 63 -14.28 1.63 7.79
N LEU A 64 -15.35 2.06 7.14
CA LEU A 64 -15.26 2.92 5.95
C LEU A 64 -14.89 4.34 6.37
N SER A 65 -14.11 5.04 5.55
CA SER A 65 -13.65 6.39 5.87
C SER A 65 -14.38 7.51 5.12
N TYR A 66 -15.22 7.18 4.14
CA TYR A 66 -15.84 8.15 3.23
C TYR A 66 -17.37 8.11 3.23
N THR A 67 -17.96 7.48 4.25
CA THR A 67 -19.42 7.42 4.47
C THR A 67 -19.75 7.47 5.95
N GLN A 68 -20.96 7.92 6.31
CA GLN A 68 -21.45 7.88 7.69
C GLN A 68 -21.62 6.45 8.21
N TYR A 69 -21.80 5.47 7.32
CA TYR A 69 -21.94 4.06 7.67
C TYR A 69 -20.56 3.42 7.84
N THR A 70 -20.41 2.55 8.84
CA THR A 70 -19.14 1.87 9.12
C THR A 70 -18.87 0.75 8.12
N HIS A 71 -19.91 0.03 7.69
CA HIS A 71 -19.85 -1.06 6.72
C HIS A 71 -21.08 -0.97 5.80
N LEU A 72 -20.96 -1.46 4.57
CA LEU A 72 -22.04 -1.41 3.58
C LEU A 72 -22.16 -2.74 2.84
N TYR A 73 -23.36 -3.31 2.85
CA TYR A 73 -23.66 -4.47 2.04
C TYR A 73 -23.77 -4.05 0.56
N SER A 74 -22.80 -4.46 -0.26
CA SER A 74 -22.70 -4.11 -1.68
C SER A 74 -23.31 -5.17 -2.60
N GLY A 75 -23.50 -6.40 -2.12
CA GLY A 75 -23.87 -7.52 -3.00
C GLY A 75 -22.71 -8.10 -3.82
N GLU A 76 -21.46 -7.67 -3.56
CA GLU A 76 -20.24 -8.11 -4.27
C GLU A 76 -19.13 -8.53 -3.26
N PHE A 77 -18.42 -9.63 -3.53
CA PHE A 77 -17.37 -10.31 -2.71
C PHE A 77 -17.82 -11.05 -1.44
N ASP A 78 -17.65 -12.37 -1.38
CA ASP A 78 -17.98 -13.27 -0.25
C ASP A 78 -19.23 -12.88 0.56
N ASP A 79 -19.06 -12.35 1.78
CA ASP A 79 -20.14 -11.90 2.67
C ASP A 79 -20.83 -10.60 2.20
N TYR A 80 -20.50 -10.15 1.00
CA TYR A 80 -21.09 -9.06 0.24
C TYR A 80 -21.02 -7.72 0.96
N THR A 81 -20.02 -7.50 1.81
CA THR A 81 -19.92 -6.30 2.64
C THR A 81 -18.61 -5.56 2.42
N TRP A 82 -18.71 -4.38 1.81
CA TRP A 82 -17.64 -3.41 1.71
C TRP A 82 -17.21 -2.95 3.10
N GLU A 83 -15.90 -3.04 3.34
CA GLU A 83 -15.10 -2.50 4.46
C GLU A 83 -14.17 -3.55 5.07
N PHE A 84 -14.68 -4.78 5.22
CA PHE A 84 -13.96 -5.82 5.96
C PHE A 84 -12.79 -6.36 5.18
N LEU A 85 -11.68 -6.55 5.88
CA LEU A 85 -10.53 -7.31 5.39
C LEU A 85 -10.78 -8.80 5.67
N LEU A 86 -10.61 -9.64 4.66
CA LEU A 86 -10.66 -11.08 4.85
C LEU A 86 -9.39 -11.55 5.57
N GLU A 87 -9.51 -12.62 6.37
CA GLU A 87 -8.39 -13.10 7.18
C GLU A 87 -7.20 -13.54 6.31
N ASP A 88 -7.48 -14.27 5.23
CA ASP A 88 -6.44 -14.76 4.30
C ASP A 88 -5.75 -13.61 3.56
N ASP A 89 -6.51 -12.60 3.15
CA ASP A 89 -6.01 -11.38 2.50
C ASP A 89 -5.10 -10.59 3.44
N ALA A 90 -5.49 -10.43 4.71
CA ALA A 90 -4.68 -9.76 5.73
C ALA A 90 -3.37 -10.50 6.00
N ILE A 91 -3.42 -11.83 6.10
CA ILE A 91 -2.25 -12.68 6.32
C ILE A 91 -1.31 -12.59 5.12
N ARG A 92 -1.84 -12.65 3.90
CA ARG A 92 -1.05 -12.52 2.67
C ARG A 92 -0.38 -11.16 2.58
N ASP A 93 -1.12 -10.07 2.79
CA ASP A 93 -0.57 -8.70 2.78
C ASP A 93 0.58 -8.60 3.80
N PHE A 94 0.38 -9.10 5.03
CA PHE A 94 1.40 -9.14 6.08
C PHE A 94 2.66 -9.93 5.69
N GLU A 95 2.51 -11.17 5.21
CA GLU A 95 3.63 -12.06 4.87
C GLU A 95 4.40 -11.54 3.65
N MET A 96 3.69 -11.10 2.61
CA MET A 96 4.29 -10.47 1.44
C MET A 96 5.01 -9.17 1.82
N GLY A 97 4.42 -8.33 2.67
CA GLY A 97 5.05 -7.09 3.12
C GLY A 97 6.38 -7.30 3.83
N ILE A 98 6.49 -8.35 4.66
CA ILE A 98 7.76 -8.75 5.27
C ILE A 98 8.75 -9.22 4.20
N GLU A 99 8.33 -10.09 3.28
CA GLU A 99 9.21 -10.56 2.20
C GLU A 99 9.75 -9.40 1.35
N ILE A 100 8.88 -8.46 0.95
CA ILE A 100 9.26 -7.28 0.16
C ILE A 100 10.23 -6.39 0.93
N HIS A 101 10.01 -6.20 2.23
CA HIS A 101 10.91 -5.44 3.09
C HIS A 101 12.30 -6.09 3.13
N ASP A 102 12.36 -7.42 3.31
CA ASP A 102 13.62 -8.19 3.39
C ASP A 102 14.40 -8.19 2.07
N LEU A 103 13.72 -7.99 0.94
CA LEU A 103 14.36 -7.78 -0.37
C LEU A 103 15.05 -6.40 -0.50
N GLY A 104 14.91 -5.53 0.51
CA GLY A 104 15.48 -4.19 0.54
C GLY A 104 14.67 -3.16 -0.25
N ILE A 105 13.43 -3.48 -0.61
CA ILE A 105 12.49 -2.50 -1.18
C ILE A 105 12.04 -1.57 -0.06
N LYS A 106 11.98 -0.27 -0.35
CA LYS A 106 11.39 0.69 0.58
C LYS A 106 9.88 0.47 0.66
N THR A 107 9.41 0.00 1.81
CA THR A 107 8.03 -0.38 2.08
C THR A 107 7.68 -0.11 3.55
N ASN A 108 6.42 -0.33 3.95
CA ASN A 108 5.99 -0.33 5.34
C ASN A 108 6.70 -1.40 6.19
N ILE A 109 6.64 -1.21 7.50
CA ILE A 109 7.00 -2.24 8.48
C ILE A 109 5.71 -2.88 8.96
N MET A 110 5.45 -4.13 8.57
CA MET A 110 4.30 -4.90 9.05
C MET A 110 4.43 -5.17 10.55
N GLN A 111 3.35 -4.98 11.30
CA GLN A 111 3.35 -5.08 12.76
C GLN A 111 2.45 -6.23 13.25
N TYR A 112 1.16 -6.22 12.90
CA TYR A 112 0.20 -7.21 13.40
C TYR A 112 -0.90 -7.54 12.40
N VAL A 113 -1.41 -8.77 12.48
CA VAL A 113 -2.76 -9.14 12.02
C VAL A 113 -3.57 -9.52 13.26
N MET A 114 -4.67 -8.81 13.50
CA MET A 114 -5.50 -8.98 14.69
C MET A 114 -6.91 -9.40 14.30
N LYS A 115 -7.45 -10.38 15.02
CA LYS A 115 -8.87 -10.74 14.95
C LYS A 115 -9.60 -10.14 16.14
N LEU A 116 -10.54 -9.24 15.87
CA LEU A 116 -11.31 -8.60 16.93
C LEU A 116 -12.38 -9.56 17.47
N GLU A 117 -12.52 -9.61 18.79
CA GLU A 117 -13.56 -10.44 19.44
C GLU A 117 -14.96 -9.82 19.30
N ASN A 118 -15.05 -8.55 18.89
CA ASN A 118 -16.32 -7.88 18.61
C ASN A 118 -16.97 -8.47 17.35
N LYS A 119 -18.07 -9.18 17.55
CA LYS A 119 -18.89 -9.70 16.45
C LYS A 119 -19.73 -8.59 15.81
N ILE A 120 -19.75 -8.55 14.49
CA ILE A 120 -20.62 -7.67 13.71
C ILE A 120 -21.68 -8.52 13.03
N CYS A 121 -22.95 -8.19 13.25
CA CYS A 121 -24.06 -8.79 12.54
C CYS A 121 -24.34 -7.98 11.28
N LEU A 122 -24.16 -8.60 10.13
CA LEU A 122 -24.42 -8.01 8.83
C LEU A 122 -25.91 -7.97 8.52
N THR A 123 -26.29 -7.14 7.54
CA THR A 123 -27.69 -7.01 7.10
C THR A 123 -28.26 -8.30 6.50
N ASN A 124 -27.41 -9.21 6.02
CA ASN A 124 -27.80 -10.55 5.55
C ASN A 124 -27.93 -11.59 6.68
N GLY A 125 -27.71 -11.19 7.94
CA GLY A 125 -27.76 -12.06 9.11
C GLY A 125 -26.48 -12.85 9.40
N HIS A 126 -25.45 -12.74 8.55
CA HIS A 126 -24.15 -13.33 8.84
C HIS A 126 -23.46 -12.58 9.98
N VAL A 127 -22.68 -13.30 10.79
CA VAL A 127 -21.97 -12.74 11.94
C VAL A 127 -20.49 -12.99 11.76
N LEU A 128 -19.73 -11.92 11.59
CA LEU A 128 -18.29 -11.99 11.38
C LEU A 128 -17.51 -11.34 12.52
N SER A 129 -16.24 -11.71 12.63
CA SER A 129 -15.26 -11.09 13.52
C SER A 129 -14.29 -10.29 12.65
N PRO A 130 -14.22 -8.95 12.79
CA PRO A 130 -13.37 -8.12 11.95
C PRO A 130 -11.89 -8.49 12.07
N ILE A 131 -11.17 -8.35 10.97
CA ILE A 131 -9.72 -8.50 10.89
C ILE A 131 -9.11 -7.12 10.70
N LEU A 132 -8.10 -6.80 11.50
CA LEU A 132 -7.27 -5.61 11.35
C LEU A 132 -5.86 -6.01 10.90
N LEU A 133 -5.34 -5.28 9.90
CA LEU A 133 -3.93 -5.32 9.53
C LEU A 133 -3.28 -4.00 9.98
N GLN A 134 -2.23 -4.09 10.81
CA GLN A 134 -1.50 -2.95 11.33
C GLN A 134 -0.06 -2.93 10.78
N TYR A 135 0.38 -1.76 10.34
CA TYR A 135 1.74 -1.53 9.84
C TYR A 135 2.17 -0.07 10.08
N SER A 136 3.45 0.23 9.90
CA SER A 136 3.96 1.60 10.01
C SER A 136 4.65 2.12 8.74
N VAL A 137 4.50 3.41 8.47
CA VAL A 137 5.02 4.13 7.29
C VAL A 137 5.74 5.41 7.72
N GLU A 138 6.71 5.87 6.92
CA GLU A 138 7.37 7.18 7.14
C GLU A 138 6.45 8.33 6.74
N CYS A 139 5.65 8.14 5.69
CA CYS A 139 4.65 9.10 5.26
C CYS A 139 3.30 8.40 5.10
N PRO A 140 2.23 8.88 5.75
CA PRO A 140 0.93 8.23 5.68
C PRO A 140 0.22 8.62 4.36
N TYR A 141 0.59 9.75 3.76
CA TYR A 141 0.00 10.22 2.52
C TYR A 141 0.47 9.39 1.31
N ARG A 142 -0.48 8.90 0.53
CA ARG A 142 -0.28 8.27 -0.77
C ARG A 142 -0.02 9.33 -1.84
N ILE A 143 0.62 8.96 -2.93
CA ILE A 143 0.84 9.86 -4.07
C ILE A 143 -0.51 10.41 -4.58
N CYS A 144 -1.56 9.59 -4.61
CA CYS A 144 -2.90 10.03 -4.99
C CYS A 144 -3.54 11.06 -4.03
N ASP A 145 -3.01 11.24 -2.82
CA ASP A 145 -3.54 12.20 -1.85
C ASP A 145 -3.17 13.64 -2.17
N ALA A 146 -2.38 13.89 -3.22
CA ALA A 146 -1.90 15.22 -3.60
C ALA A 146 -3.01 16.29 -3.61
N ALA A 147 -4.22 15.95 -4.07
CA ALA A 147 -5.38 16.87 -4.11
C ALA A 147 -5.93 17.23 -2.72
N TYR A 148 -5.61 16.45 -1.68
CA TYR A 148 -6.05 16.63 -0.30
C TYR A 148 -4.91 17.10 0.62
N MET A 149 -3.72 17.29 0.08
CA MET A 149 -2.52 17.71 0.81
C MET A 149 -2.22 19.19 0.58
N PRO A 150 -1.83 19.94 1.62
CA PRO A 150 -1.16 21.24 1.42
C PRO A 150 0.11 21.06 0.59
N LYS A 151 0.36 22.00 -0.33
CA LYS A 151 1.52 21.94 -1.22
C LYS A 151 2.84 21.93 -0.44
N GLU A 152 2.88 22.64 0.69
CA GLU A 152 4.03 22.69 1.59
C GLU A 152 4.34 21.30 2.16
N GLU A 153 3.33 20.49 2.45
CA GLU A 153 3.53 19.14 2.98
C GLU A 153 4.09 18.19 1.91
N ILE A 154 3.62 18.32 0.67
CA ILE A 154 4.21 17.60 -0.48
C ILE A 154 5.71 17.94 -0.58
N TRP A 155 6.06 19.23 -0.58
CA TRP A 155 7.47 19.65 -0.73
C TRP A 155 8.35 19.27 0.46
N LYS A 156 7.81 19.17 1.68
CA LYS A 156 8.56 18.60 2.82
C LYS A 156 8.95 17.14 2.55
N GLN A 157 8.03 16.33 2.04
CA GLN A 157 8.32 14.93 1.70
C GLN A 157 9.32 14.83 0.55
N VAL A 158 9.14 15.64 -0.51
CA VAL A 158 10.06 15.69 -1.66
C VAL A 158 11.47 16.09 -1.25
N ALA A 159 11.63 17.03 -0.31
CA ALA A 159 12.94 17.44 0.18
C ALA A 159 13.71 16.28 0.83
N LEU A 160 13.02 15.31 1.44
CA LEU A 160 13.64 14.12 2.02
C LEU A 160 14.19 13.16 0.96
N TRP A 161 13.79 13.30 -0.32
CA TRP A 161 14.26 12.43 -1.41
C TRP A 161 15.71 12.71 -1.80
N GLU A 162 16.31 13.82 -1.36
CA GLU A 162 17.71 14.14 -1.68
C GLU A 162 18.68 13.03 -1.25
N LYS A 163 18.37 12.30 -0.17
CA LYS A 163 19.15 11.12 0.26
C LYS A 163 19.19 9.98 -0.77
N TYR A 164 18.25 9.96 -1.72
CA TYR A 164 18.18 9.02 -2.83
C TYR A 164 18.76 9.58 -4.14
N ASN A 165 19.11 10.87 -4.20
CA ASN A 165 19.52 11.57 -5.41
C ASN A 165 20.99 11.31 -5.79
N ARG A 166 21.33 10.05 -6.05
CA ARG A 166 22.72 9.62 -6.32
C ARG A 166 23.33 10.25 -7.57
N LYS A 167 22.49 10.61 -8.55
CA LYS A 167 22.91 11.17 -9.84
C LYS A 167 22.84 12.70 -9.90
N GLY A 168 22.46 13.37 -8.81
CA GLY A 168 22.35 14.82 -8.75
C GLY A 168 21.31 15.38 -9.73
N TYR A 169 20.16 14.71 -9.86
CA TYR A 169 19.04 15.18 -10.64
C TYR A 169 18.54 16.52 -10.10
N THR A 170 18.21 17.44 -11.01
CA THR A 170 17.55 18.70 -10.68
C THR A 170 16.03 18.59 -10.63
N GLN A 171 15.47 17.60 -11.34
CA GLN A 171 14.05 17.27 -11.30
C GLN A 171 13.77 16.20 -10.24
N SER A 172 12.83 16.49 -9.35
CA SER A 172 12.48 15.60 -8.24
C SER A 172 11.82 14.32 -8.73
N TYR A 173 11.05 14.38 -9.83
CA TYR A 173 10.41 13.20 -10.41
C TYR A 173 11.43 12.16 -10.89
N LEU A 174 12.65 12.57 -11.29
CA LEU A 174 13.71 11.64 -11.69
C LEU A 174 14.32 10.92 -10.48
N VAL A 175 14.37 11.58 -9.32
CA VAL A 175 14.79 10.94 -8.06
C VAL A 175 13.78 9.86 -7.67
N ALA A 176 12.47 10.19 -7.72
CA ALA A 176 11.42 9.22 -7.49
C ALA A 176 11.44 8.08 -8.51
N ALA A 177 11.62 8.38 -9.79
CA ALA A 177 11.70 7.38 -10.85
C ALA A 177 12.83 6.36 -10.59
N GLU A 178 14.00 6.81 -10.13
CA GLU A 178 15.10 5.91 -9.80
C GLU A 178 14.74 4.92 -8.69
N VAL A 179 14.05 5.38 -7.65
CA VAL A 179 13.55 4.50 -6.57
C VAL A 179 12.51 3.52 -7.10
N LEU A 180 11.50 3.99 -7.82
CA LEU A 180 10.38 3.19 -8.30
C LEU A 180 10.83 2.12 -9.32
N VAL A 181 11.69 2.50 -10.29
CA VAL A 181 12.20 1.55 -11.29
C VAL A 181 13.15 0.53 -10.65
N ASN A 182 13.96 0.93 -9.66
CA ASN A 182 14.79 -0.02 -8.92
C ASN A 182 13.94 -0.98 -8.06
N ASN A 183 12.85 -0.51 -7.45
CA ASN A 183 11.91 -1.39 -6.75
C ASN A 183 11.30 -2.42 -7.71
N LEU A 184 10.84 -1.98 -8.89
CA LEU A 184 10.32 -2.86 -9.93
C LEU A 184 11.36 -3.90 -10.37
N ARG A 185 12.61 -3.48 -10.55
CA ARG A 185 13.74 -4.38 -10.85
C ARG A 185 13.91 -5.45 -9.78
N ILE A 186 13.89 -5.07 -8.51
CA ILE A 186 14.03 -6.01 -7.39
C ILE A 186 12.86 -7.00 -7.39
N LEU A 187 11.61 -6.53 -7.55
CA LEU A 187 10.44 -7.39 -7.65
C LEU A 187 10.59 -8.43 -8.77
N HIS A 188 10.83 -7.97 -10.00
CA HIS A 188 10.86 -8.86 -11.18
C HIS A 188 12.03 -9.82 -11.14
N SER A 189 13.22 -9.38 -10.70
CA SER A 189 14.38 -10.27 -10.54
C SER A 189 14.20 -11.34 -9.45
N ASN A 190 13.28 -11.15 -8.50
CA ASN A 190 12.91 -12.14 -7.49
C ASN A 190 11.58 -12.87 -7.82
N ARG A 191 11.05 -12.67 -9.04
CA ARG A 191 9.76 -13.22 -9.51
C ARG A 191 8.59 -12.86 -8.61
N VAL A 192 8.62 -11.65 -8.05
CA VAL A 192 7.50 -11.10 -7.28
C VAL A 192 6.65 -10.24 -8.19
N LEU A 193 5.36 -10.57 -8.27
CA LEU A 193 4.34 -9.75 -8.91
C LEU A 193 3.61 -8.98 -7.80
N HIS A 194 3.66 -7.64 -7.84
CA HIS A 194 2.89 -6.80 -6.94
C HIS A 194 1.39 -6.78 -7.31
N ASN A 195 1.09 -6.79 -8.61
CA ASN A 195 -0.23 -6.82 -9.24
C ASN A 195 -1.09 -5.55 -9.05
N ALA A 196 -0.70 -4.65 -8.15
CA ALA A 196 -1.44 -3.42 -7.83
C ALA A 196 -0.59 -2.13 -7.88
N ILE A 197 0.37 -2.00 -8.81
CA ILE A 197 1.16 -0.77 -8.92
C ILE A 197 0.26 0.39 -9.38
N HIS A 198 0.12 1.41 -8.53
CA HIS A 198 -0.76 2.56 -8.75
C HIS A 198 -0.37 3.72 -7.80
N PRO A 199 -0.70 5.00 -8.08
CA PRO A 199 -0.43 6.11 -7.16
C PRO A 199 -1.05 5.98 -5.75
N GLN A 200 -2.04 5.09 -5.56
CA GLN A 200 -2.61 4.75 -4.25
C GLN A 200 -1.67 3.88 -3.39
N ASN A 201 -0.81 3.11 -4.05
CA ASN A 201 0.03 2.09 -3.43
C ASN A 201 1.49 2.54 -3.29
N TYR A 202 1.74 3.85 -3.46
CA TYR A 202 2.99 4.50 -3.09
C TYR A 202 2.72 5.65 -2.12
N THR A 203 3.54 5.80 -1.08
CA THR A 203 3.54 6.99 -0.23
C THR A 203 4.38 8.11 -0.83
N TRP A 204 4.19 9.34 -0.34
CA TRP A 204 5.10 10.46 -0.64
C TRP A 204 6.52 10.26 -0.07
N ALA A 205 6.74 9.30 0.83
CA ALA A 205 8.08 8.85 1.20
C ALA A 205 8.68 7.83 0.22
N LEU A 206 7.97 7.49 -0.87
CA LEU A 206 8.33 6.47 -1.86
C LEU A 206 8.33 5.03 -1.28
N GLU A 207 7.47 4.76 -0.29
CA GLU A 207 7.22 3.41 0.21
C GLU A 207 6.16 2.74 -0.68
N LEU A 208 6.47 1.56 -1.24
CA LEU A 208 5.50 0.69 -1.93
C LEU A 208 4.64 -0.02 -0.88
N LEU A 209 3.33 -0.19 -1.12
CA LEU A 209 2.37 -0.71 -0.14
C LEU A 209 1.28 -1.55 -0.80
N ASP A 210 0.46 -2.22 0.03
CA ASP A 210 -0.73 -2.99 -0.36
C ASP A 210 -0.42 -4.24 -1.18
N PHE A 211 0.03 -5.29 -0.48
CA PHE A 211 0.48 -6.56 -1.05
C PHE A 211 -0.60 -7.65 -1.02
N GLU A 212 -1.84 -7.28 -0.72
CA GLU A 212 -3.02 -8.16 -0.62
C GLU A 212 -3.17 -9.07 -1.83
N ILE A 213 -2.95 -8.52 -3.04
CA ILE A 213 -3.06 -9.27 -4.29
C ILE A 213 -1.71 -9.56 -4.94
N SER A 214 -0.62 -9.54 -4.16
CA SER A 214 0.72 -9.87 -4.66
C SER A 214 0.99 -11.38 -4.61
N CYS A 215 1.93 -11.85 -5.44
CA CYS A 215 2.45 -13.21 -5.35
C CYS A 215 3.96 -13.27 -5.52
N SER A 216 4.58 -14.25 -4.86
CA SER A 216 5.99 -14.61 -4.99
C SER A 216 6.15 -16.13 -5.12
N PRO A 217 7.35 -16.65 -5.40
CA PRO A 217 7.61 -18.08 -5.34
C PRO A 217 7.34 -18.71 -3.96
N LYS A 218 7.46 -17.93 -2.87
CA LYS A 218 7.16 -18.39 -1.50
C LYS A 218 5.67 -18.34 -1.19
N HIS A 219 4.96 -17.36 -1.73
CA HIS A 219 3.54 -17.14 -1.51
C HIS A 219 2.78 -17.10 -2.86
N PRO A 220 2.73 -18.22 -3.61
CA PRO A 220 2.02 -18.25 -4.88
C PRO A 220 0.51 -18.06 -4.68
N TYR A 221 -0.19 -17.73 -5.78
CA TYR A 221 -1.65 -17.86 -5.79
C TYR A 221 -2.06 -19.32 -5.65
N THR A 222 -3.17 -19.55 -4.97
CA THR A 222 -3.68 -20.89 -4.68
C THR A 222 -4.51 -21.45 -5.83
N LEU A 223 -5.16 -20.58 -6.62
CA LEU A 223 -5.97 -20.99 -7.75
C LEU A 223 -5.11 -21.19 -9.00
N LYS A 224 -5.23 -22.38 -9.59
CA LYS A 224 -4.44 -22.81 -10.74
C LYS A 224 -4.64 -21.90 -11.98
N GLU A 225 -5.84 -21.36 -12.16
CA GLU A 225 -6.15 -20.42 -13.23
C GLU A 225 -5.40 -19.09 -13.05
N GLU A 226 -5.34 -18.57 -11.82
CA GLU A 226 -4.58 -17.36 -11.50
C GLU A 226 -3.08 -17.55 -11.73
N THR A 227 -2.53 -18.72 -11.38
CA THR A 227 -1.10 -19.01 -11.62
C THR A 227 -0.71 -19.01 -13.10
N HIS A 228 -1.65 -19.28 -14.01
CA HIS A 228 -1.37 -19.28 -15.45
C HIS A 228 -1.17 -17.84 -15.98
N PHE A 229 -1.99 -16.91 -15.51
CA PHE A 229 -1.96 -15.51 -15.97
C PHE A 229 -0.89 -14.67 -15.29
N VAL A 230 -0.36 -15.07 -14.14
CA VAL A 230 0.70 -14.33 -13.40
C VAL A 230 1.81 -13.83 -14.31
N LYS A 231 2.34 -14.68 -15.20
CA LYS A 231 3.44 -14.29 -16.10
C LYS A 231 3.05 -13.20 -17.09
N GLU A 232 1.79 -13.19 -17.53
CA GLU A 232 1.26 -12.20 -18.46
C GLU A 232 1.01 -10.84 -17.78
N LEU A 233 1.00 -10.80 -16.43
CA LEU A 233 0.75 -9.58 -15.65
C LEU A 233 2.04 -8.78 -15.37
N PHE A 234 3.22 -9.40 -15.38
CA PHE A 234 4.50 -8.71 -15.16
C PHE A 234 4.73 -7.53 -16.13
N PRO A 235 4.52 -7.67 -17.46
CA PRO A 235 4.57 -6.55 -18.40
C PRO A 235 3.77 -5.33 -17.94
N ARG A 236 2.57 -5.53 -17.39
CA ARG A 236 1.69 -4.42 -16.99
C ARG A 236 2.32 -3.53 -15.91
N GLU A 237 3.11 -4.10 -15.00
CA GLU A 237 3.77 -3.35 -13.92
C GLU A 237 4.81 -2.34 -14.43
N ILE A 238 5.38 -2.59 -15.61
CA ILE A 238 6.28 -1.64 -16.28
C ILE A 238 5.51 -0.36 -16.60
N MET A 239 4.36 -0.50 -17.26
CA MET A 239 3.51 0.64 -17.63
C MET A 239 2.87 1.31 -16.42
N GLN A 240 2.45 0.54 -15.43
CA GLN A 240 1.90 1.07 -14.18
C GLN A 240 2.96 1.89 -13.42
N THR A 241 4.21 1.42 -13.35
CA THR A 241 5.31 2.18 -12.73
C THR A 241 5.58 3.47 -13.51
N TYR A 242 5.57 3.40 -14.84
CA TYR A 242 5.71 4.57 -15.70
C TYR A 242 4.59 5.60 -15.45
N ASP A 243 3.34 5.14 -15.29
CA ASP A 243 2.19 6.00 -14.97
C ASP A 243 2.34 6.71 -13.62
N VAL A 244 2.79 6.00 -12.57
CA VAL A 244 3.07 6.61 -11.26
C VAL A 244 4.11 7.74 -11.38
N ILE A 245 5.17 7.54 -12.18
CA ILE A 245 6.20 8.57 -12.41
C ILE A 245 5.60 9.82 -13.10
N ASN A 246 4.72 9.64 -14.08
CA ASN A 246 4.01 10.76 -14.71
C ASN A 246 3.10 11.49 -13.72
N HIS A 247 2.41 10.75 -12.87
CA HIS A 247 1.56 11.33 -11.83
C HIS A 247 2.37 12.20 -10.87
N ILE A 248 3.53 11.70 -10.39
CA ILE A 248 4.44 12.47 -9.54
C ILE A 248 4.92 13.74 -10.25
N ALA A 249 5.40 13.65 -11.49
CA ALA A 249 5.86 14.81 -12.24
C ALA A 249 4.76 15.88 -12.38
N SER A 250 3.52 15.45 -12.67
CA SER A 250 2.34 16.31 -12.74
C SER A 250 2.05 17.00 -11.40
N CYS A 251 2.02 16.25 -10.30
CA CYS A 251 1.79 16.80 -8.95
C CYS A 251 2.85 17.84 -8.55
N LEU A 252 4.10 17.66 -9.00
CA LEU A 252 5.21 18.57 -8.73
C LEU A 252 5.30 19.74 -9.72
N ASN A 253 4.43 19.76 -10.73
CA ASN A 253 4.46 20.71 -11.84
C ASN A 253 5.83 20.73 -12.55
N GLU A 254 6.43 19.55 -12.71
CA GLU A 254 7.68 19.33 -13.44
C GLU A 254 7.36 18.80 -14.85
N THR A 255 8.02 19.33 -15.88
CA THR A 255 7.88 18.81 -17.25
C THR A 255 8.64 17.50 -17.38
N ILE A 256 7.93 16.43 -17.75
CA ILE A 256 8.55 15.12 -17.93
C ILE A 256 9.42 15.06 -19.19
N ASN A 257 10.62 14.52 -19.03
CA ASN A 257 11.48 14.09 -20.13
C ASN A 257 11.36 12.56 -20.27
N HIS A 258 10.50 12.12 -21.19
CA HIS A 258 10.23 10.71 -21.44
C HIS A 258 11.48 9.91 -21.81
N ALA A 259 12.39 10.48 -22.61
CA ALA A 259 13.63 9.80 -23.00
C ALA A 259 14.50 9.45 -21.79
N LYS A 260 14.62 10.37 -20.82
CA LYS A 260 15.37 10.08 -19.58
C LYS A 260 14.73 8.98 -18.72
N VAL A 261 13.39 8.94 -18.68
CA VAL A 261 12.66 7.90 -17.95
C VAL A 261 12.84 6.55 -18.65
N GLU A 262 12.68 6.50 -19.97
CA GLU A 262 12.86 5.28 -20.77
C GLU A 262 14.30 4.76 -20.70
N ASP A 263 15.30 5.64 -20.73
CA ASP A 263 16.71 5.28 -20.52
C ASP A 263 16.92 4.63 -19.14
N LEU A 264 16.25 5.14 -18.09
CA LEU A 264 16.31 4.56 -16.75
C LEU A 264 15.68 3.16 -16.69
N PHE A 265 14.52 2.95 -17.34
CA PHE A 265 13.91 1.62 -17.47
C PHE A 265 14.85 0.66 -18.21
N SER A 266 15.43 1.10 -19.34
CA SER A 266 16.38 0.30 -20.13
C SER A 266 17.61 -0.11 -19.33
N GLN A 267 18.19 0.81 -18.56
CA GLN A 267 19.32 0.54 -17.66
C GLN A 267 18.99 -0.49 -16.58
N ASN A 268 17.71 -0.66 -16.23
CA ASN A 268 17.23 -1.63 -15.24
C ASN A 268 16.66 -2.90 -15.88
N GLY A 269 16.89 -3.12 -17.19
CA GLY A 269 16.50 -4.36 -17.87
C GLY A 269 15.05 -4.40 -18.36
N PHE A 270 14.40 -3.24 -18.49
CA PHE A 270 13.04 -3.12 -19.00
C PHE A 270 13.01 -2.48 -20.39
N ASP A 271 12.24 -3.06 -21.31
CA ASP A 271 11.97 -2.51 -22.62
C ASP A 271 10.54 -1.95 -22.67
N ILE A 272 10.42 -0.63 -22.57
CA ILE A 272 9.12 0.08 -22.64
C ILE A 272 8.44 -0.13 -23.99
N ARG A 273 9.20 -0.21 -25.09
CA ARG A 273 8.63 -0.28 -26.44
C ARG A 273 7.87 -1.58 -26.65
N ASN A 274 8.40 -2.68 -26.13
CA ASN A 274 7.79 -4.01 -26.24
C ASN A 274 7.06 -4.44 -24.96
N CYS A 275 7.14 -3.64 -23.90
CA CYS A 275 6.59 -3.94 -22.58
C CYS A 275 7.11 -5.27 -22.03
N THR A 276 8.42 -5.48 -22.11
CA THR A 276 9.07 -6.73 -21.65
C THR A 276 10.17 -6.45 -20.66
N SER A 277 10.55 -7.48 -19.90
CA SER A 277 11.72 -7.46 -19.04
C SER A 277 12.68 -8.61 -19.32
N ILE A 278 13.97 -8.39 -19.05
CA ILE A 278 14.98 -9.46 -19.10
C ILE A 278 14.80 -10.54 -18.01
N TYR A 279 13.84 -10.33 -17.10
CA TYR A 279 13.55 -11.20 -15.96
C TYR A 279 12.48 -12.25 -16.27
N GLU A 280 11.75 -12.13 -17.39
CA GLU A 280 10.68 -13.05 -17.81
C GLU A 280 11.15 -14.48 -18.10
N HIS A 281 12.45 -14.66 -18.35
CA HIS A 281 13.04 -15.94 -18.79
C HIS A 281 13.97 -16.60 -17.75
N GLN A 282 14.07 -16.04 -16.54
CA GLN A 282 14.88 -16.61 -15.46
C GLN A 282 14.01 -17.48 -14.58
#